data_AF-A0A2V8DDV5-F1
#
_entry.id   AF-A0A2V8DDV5-F1
#
_cell.length_a   1.000
_cell.length_b   1.000
_cell.length_c   1.000
_cell.angle_alpha   90.00
_cell.angle_beta   90.00
_cell.angle_gamma   90.00
#
_symmetry.space_group_name_H-M   'P 1'
#
loop_
_entity.id
_entity.type
_entity.pdbx_description
1 polymer ?
#
loop_
_entity_poly.entity_id
_entity_poly.type
_entity_poly.pdbx_seq_one_letter_code
_entity_poly.pdbx_strand_id
1 'polypeptide(L)'
;MPKLDANLTLLFNELDFVDRFRAAADAGFKAVEYLFPYNYETRVLKQKLTDFGLVQVLHNLPAGNWANGERGIACLPTRVAEFEAGVDQAIEYATALDCGQVNCLAGIRPPDLDANHARETFIKNLSYAAPRFKAAR
;
A
#
# COMPACT_ATOMS: atom_id res chain seq x y z
N MET A 1 7.33 -10.24 23.77
CA MET A 1 5.94 -10.27 23.26
C MET A 1 5.93 -9.78 21.82
N PRO A 2 5.03 -10.26 20.95
CA PRO A 2 4.92 -9.77 19.58
C PRO A 2 4.53 -8.28 19.56
N LYS A 3 5.00 -7.56 18.53
CA LYS A 3 4.49 -6.22 18.22
C LYS A 3 3.28 -6.38 17.31
N LEU A 4 2.16 -5.76 17.67
CA LEU A 4 0.91 -5.80 16.92
C LEU A 4 0.64 -4.41 16.34
N ASP A 5 0.14 -4.38 15.12
CA ASP A 5 -0.41 -3.21 14.47
C ASP A 5 -1.91 -3.41 14.19
N ALA A 6 -2.65 -2.31 14.09
CA ALA A 6 -4.05 -2.34 13.72
C ALA A 6 -4.22 -2.10 12.21
N ASN A 7 -4.83 -3.05 11.51
CA ASN A 7 -5.22 -2.85 10.12
C ASN A 7 -6.49 -1.99 10.05
N LEU A 8 -6.35 -0.70 9.72
CA LEU A 8 -7.45 0.28 9.69
C LEU A 8 -8.38 0.10 8.49
N THR A 9 -8.06 -0.76 7.53
CA THR A 9 -9.02 -1.18 6.50
C THR A 9 -10.02 -2.20 7.04
N LEU A 10 -9.62 -3.01 8.02
CA LEU A 10 -10.44 -4.11 8.55
C LEU A 10 -11.04 -3.81 9.92
N LEU A 11 -10.37 -2.99 10.73
CA LEU A 11 -10.78 -2.62 12.08
C LEU A 11 -11.34 -1.18 12.11
N PHE A 12 -12.20 -0.91 13.11
CA PHE A 12 -12.79 0.40 13.36
C PHE A 12 -13.63 0.94 12.20
N ASN A 13 -14.32 0.04 11.48
CA ASN A 13 -15.13 0.38 10.31
C ASN A 13 -16.41 1.15 10.64
N GLU A 14 -16.73 1.29 11.93
CA GLU A 14 -17.80 2.13 12.47
C GLU A 14 -17.46 3.63 12.39
N LEU A 15 -16.20 3.97 12.09
CA LEU A 15 -15.69 5.33 11.97
C LEU A 15 -15.21 5.64 10.55
N ASP A 16 -15.20 6.93 10.21
CA ASP A 16 -14.50 7.44 9.04
C ASP A 16 -13.00 7.15 9.15
N PHE A 17 -12.34 6.89 8.01
CA PHE A 17 -10.97 6.36 7.97
C PHE A 17 -9.97 7.15 8.82
N VAL A 18 -10.03 8.48 8.76
CA VAL A 18 -9.11 9.38 9.46
C VAL A 18 -9.29 9.31 10.99
N ASP A 19 -10.49 8.99 11.47
CA ASP A 19 -10.78 8.86 12.90
C ASP A 19 -10.32 7.52 13.49
N ARG A 20 -10.05 6.53 12.62
CA ARG A 20 -9.59 5.19 13.04
C ARG A 20 -8.19 5.21 13.65
N PHE A 21 -7.36 6.18 13.29
CA PHE A 21 -6.03 6.35 13.90
C PHE A 21 -6.14 6.60 15.41
N ARG A 22 -7.04 7.49 15.83
CA ARG A 22 -7.30 7.72 17.25
C ARG A 22 -7.81 6.45 17.93
N ALA A 23 -8.79 5.78 17.31
CA ALA A 23 -9.37 4.56 17.86
C ALA A 23 -8.33 3.44 18.06
N ALA A 24 -7.38 3.28 17.13
CA ALA A 24 -6.28 2.34 17.26
C ALA A 24 -5.37 2.69 18.44
N ALA A 25 -4.99 3.97 18.59
CA ALA A 25 -4.15 4.41 19.69
C ALA A 25 -4.85 4.27 21.06
N ASP A 26 -6.13 4.62 21.14
CA ASP A 26 -6.96 4.46 22.34
C ASP A 26 -7.12 2.98 22.73
N ALA A 27 -7.19 2.08 21.74
CA ALA A 27 -7.17 0.63 21.94
C ALA A 27 -5.78 0.07 22.33
N GLY A 28 -4.76 0.92 22.43
CA GLY A 28 -3.42 0.57 22.88
C GLY A 28 -2.44 0.16 21.79
N PHE A 29 -2.84 0.19 20.51
CA PHE A 29 -1.91 -0.04 19.40
C PHE A 29 -0.88 1.09 19.33
N LYS A 30 0.34 0.72 18.91
CA LYS A 30 1.45 1.67 18.67
C LYS A 30 1.82 1.78 17.20
N ALA A 31 1.12 1.04 16.35
CA ALA A 31 1.39 0.94 14.95
C ALA A 31 0.11 0.61 14.18
N VAL A 32 0.04 1.02 12.93
CA VAL A 32 -1.10 0.80 12.05
C VAL A 32 -0.65 0.37 10.66
N GLU A 33 -1.53 -0.34 9.97
CA GLU A 33 -1.45 -0.59 8.55
C GLU A 33 -2.82 -0.34 7.89
N TYR A 34 -2.83 -0.21 6.57
CA TYR A 34 -4.06 -0.16 5.76
C TYR A 34 -3.72 -0.39 4.29
N LEU A 35 -4.71 -0.74 3.47
CA LEU A 35 -4.43 -1.10 2.07
C LEU A 35 -3.95 0.10 1.24
N PHE A 36 -4.75 1.18 1.16
CA PHE A 36 -4.51 2.23 0.16
C PHE A 36 -4.68 3.64 0.78
N PRO A 37 -3.60 4.44 0.87
CA PRO A 37 -3.69 5.82 1.40
C PRO A 37 -4.12 6.87 0.36
N TYR A 38 -4.19 6.51 -0.93
CA TYR A 38 -4.14 7.44 -2.06
C TYR A 38 -5.30 8.43 -2.20
N ASN A 39 -6.40 8.22 -1.46
CA ASN A 39 -7.51 9.18 -1.40
C ASN A 39 -7.29 10.30 -0.38
N TYR A 40 -6.18 10.28 0.35
CA TYR A 40 -5.85 11.23 1.41
C TYR A 40 -4.50 11.86 1.14
N GLU A 41 -4.38 13.16 1.43
CA GLU A 41 -3.09 13.86 1.36
C GLU A 41 -2.12 13.29 2.40
N THR A 42 -0.86 13.11 2.01
CA THR A 42 0.21 12.59 2.88
C THR A 42 0.34 13.38 4.19
N ARG A 43 0.19 14.71 4.15
CA ARG A 43 0.24 15.58 5.35
C ARG A 43 -0.84 15.24 6.39
N VAL A 44 -2.05 14.87 5.93
CA VAL A 44 -3.17 14.55 6.82
C VAL A 44 -2.86 13.25 7.55
N LEU A 45 -2.40 12.24 6.81
CA LEU A 45 -2.02 10.95 7.37
C LEU A 45 -0.82 11.08 8.32
N LYS A 46 0.21 11.83 7.93
CA LYS A 46 1.38 12.09 8.77
C LYS A 46 1.00 12.78 10.07
N GLN A 47 0.12 13.78 10.02
CA GLN A 47 -0.37 14.46 11.20
C GLN A 47 -1.07 13.48 12.16
N LYS A 48 -1.92 12.57 11.65
CA LYS A 48 -2.60 11.57 12.49
C LYS A 48 -1.63 10.58 13.13
N LEU A 49 -0.61 10.13 12.39
CA LEU A 49 0.45 9.29 12.96
C LEU A 49 1.18 10.01 14.09
N THR A 50 1.52 11.29 13.91
CA THR A 50 2.19 12.11 14.93
C THR A 50 1.30 12.39 16.14
N ASP A 51 0.06 12.85 15.93
CA ASP A 51 -0.89 13.20 16.99
C ASP A 51 -1.12 12.04 17.97
N PHE A 52 -1.16 10.82 17.44
CA PHE A 52 -1.48 9.62 18.21
C PHE A 52 -0.27 8.71 18.50
N GLY A 53 0.95 9.15 18.14
CA GLY A 53 2.18 8.41 18.39
C GLY A 53 2.19 7.02 17.72
N LEU A 54 1.66 6.91 16.51
CA LEU A 54 1.53 5.67 15.75
C LEU A 54 2.62 5.56 14.68
N VAL A 55 3.11 4.34 14.49
CA VAL A 55 4.02 3.98 13.39
C VAL A 55 3.23 3.43 12.21
N GLN A 56 3.53 3.89 10.99
CA GLN A 56 3.02 3.26 9.77
C GLN A 56 3.83 2.01 9.43
N VAL A 57 3.24 0.83 9.56
CA VAL A 57 3.94 -0.45 9.32
C VAL A 57 3.94 -0.80 7.85
N LEU A 58 2.77 -0.77 7.22
CA LEU A 58 2.56 -1.26 5.86
C LEU A 58 1.47 -0.46 5.15
N HIS A 59 1.65 -0.27 3.84
CA HIS A 59 0.55 -0.05 2.90
C HIS A 59 0.82 -0.77 1.58
N ASN A 60 -0.14 -0.80 0.65
CA ASN A 60 0.05 -1.41 -0.66
C ASN A 60 0.46 -0.39 -1.71
N LEU A 61 0.95 -0.86 -2.86
CA LEU A 61 0.95 -0.13 -4.14
C LEU A 61 -0.49 0.15 -4.63
N PRO A 62 -0.70 1.10 -5.58
CA PRO A 62 -1.98 1.25 -6.24
C PRO A 62 -2.41 -0.07 -6.91
N ALA A 63 -3.66 -0.47 -6.68
CA ALA A 63 -4.16 -1.79 -7.07
C ALA A 63 -4.99 -1.81 -8.37
N GLY A 64 -4.97 -0.71 -9.12
CA GLY A 64 -5.87 -0.48 -10.25
C GLY A 64 -7.30 -0.13 -9.79
N ASN A 65 -8.29 -0.45 -10.61
CA ASN A 65 -9.70 -0.25 -10.36
C ASN A 65 -10.25 -1.32 -9.41
N TRP A 66 -10.04 -1.11 -8.11
CA TRP A 66 -10.50 -1.99 -7.05
C TRP A 66 -12.02 -2.24 -7.09
N ALA A 67 -12.81 -1.21 -7.43
CA ALA A 67 -14.27 -1.27 -7.53
C ALA A 67 -14.74 -2.17 -8.67
N ASN A 68 -13.97 -2.27 -9.76
CA ASN A 68 -14.23 -3.18 -10.87
C ASN A 68 -13.57 -4.57 -10.70
N GLY A 69 -13.19 -4.93 -9.47
CA GLY A 69 -12.69 -6.25 -9.14
C GLY A 69 -11.17 -6.44 -9.31
N GLU A 70 -10.41 -5.41 -9.69
CA GLU A 70 -8.96 -5.53 -9.78
C GLU A 70 -8.32 -5.69 -8.40
N ARG A 71 -7.24 -6.47 -8.32
CA ARG A 71 -6.54 -6.80 -7.07
C ARG A 71 -5.03 -6.68 -7.27
N GLY A 72 -4.60 -5.55 -7.82
CA GLY A 72 -3.24 -5.35 -8.32
C GLY A 72 -3.15 -5.48 -9.84
N ILE A 73 -2.08 -4.90 -10.40
CA ILE A 73 -1.83 -4.84 -11.84
C ILE A 73 -0.41 -5.29 -12.21
N ALA A 74 0.38 -5.74 -11.22
CA ALA A 74 1.81 -5.99 -11.39
C ALA A 74 2.12 -7.16 -12.34
N CYS A 75 1.18 -8.08 -12.57
CA CYS A 75 1.31 -9.18 -13.52
C CYS A 75 0.74 -8.88 -14.92
N LEU A 76 0.26 -7.66 -15.18
CA LEU A 76 -0.43 -7.28 -16.41
C LEU A 76 0.53 -6.60 -17.42
N PRO A 77 0.89 -7.26 -18.54
CA PRO A 77 1.90 -6.74 -19.47
C PRO A 77 1.49 -5.41 -20.13
N THR A 78 0.18 -5.21 -20.32
CA THR A 78 -0.38 -4.01 -20.96
C THR A 78 -0.41 -2.79 -20.03
N ARG A 79 -0.08 -2.95 -18.74
CA ARG A 79 -0.18 -1.88 -17.72
C ARG A 79 1.12 -1.62 -16.98
N VAL A 80 2.26 -1.99 -17.57
CA VAL A 80 3.59 -1.73 -16.98
C VAL A 80 3.80 -0.26 -16.68
N ALA A 81 3.50 0.65 -17.62
CA ALA A 81 3.69 2.09 -17.39
C ALA A 81 2.85 2.63 -16.22
N GLU A 82 1.65 2.10 -16.03
CA GLU A 82 0.81 2.46 -14.89
C GLU A 82 1.35 1.91 -13.57
N PHE A 83 1.83 0.66 -13.58
CA PHE A 83 2.52 0.08 -12.44
C PHE A 83 3.73 0.93 -12.04
N GLU A 84 4.55 1.35 -13.01
CA GLU A 84 5.73 2.18 -12.79
C GLU A 84 5.39 3.54 -12.17
N ALA A 85 4.31 4.19 -12.64
CA ALA A 85 3.81 5.42 -12.03
C ALA A 85 3.27 5.19 -10.61
N GLY A 86 2.62 4.04 -10.38
CA GLY A 86 2.14 3.64 -9.05
C GLY A 86 3.27 3.38 -8.05
N VAL A 87 4.44 2.92 -8.51
CA VAL A 87 5.65 2.81 -7.68
C VAL A 87 6.09 4.19 -7.19
N ASP A 88 6.08 5.20 -8.07
CA ASP A 88 6.48 6.57 -7.69
C ASP A 88 5.53 7.18 -6.66
N GLN A 89 4.22 7.02 -6.88
CA GLN A 89 3.22 7.44 -5.91
C GLN A 89 3.39 6.72 -4.56
N ALA A 90 3.65 5.41 -4.57
CA ALA A 90 3.85 4.68 -3.33
C ALA A 90 5.15 5.07 -2.61
N ILE A 91 6.21 5.41 -3.33
CA ILE A 91 7.45 5.96 -2.74
C ILE A 91 7.16 7.30 -2.05
N GLU A 92 6.42 8.21 -2.70
CA GLU A 92 6.02 9.48 -2.09
C GLU A 92 5.33 9.28 -0.74
N TYR A 93 4.34 8.38 -0.69
CA TYR A 93 3.62 8.06 0.53
C TYR A 93 4.50 7.34 1.56
N ALA A 94 5.29 6.35 1.15
CA ALA A 94 6.16 5.61 2.05
C ALA A 94 7.17 6.54 2.73
N THR A 95 7.81 7.43 1.97
CA THR A 95 8.74 8.43 2.50
C THR A 95 8.04 9.42 3.43
N ALA A 96 6.91 9.99 3.03
CA ALA A 96 6.19 10.97 3.86
C ALA A 96 5.71 10.38 5.20
N LEU A 97 5.28 9.11 5.18
CA LEU A 97 4.74 8.42 6.35
C LEU A 97 5.80 7.71 7.20
N ASP A 98 7.07 7.74 6.79
CA ASP A 98 8.16 6.94 7.39
C ASP A 98 7.80 5.45 7.42
N CYS A 99 7.20 4.96 6.34
CA CYS A 99 6.78 3.58 6.19
C CYS A 99 7.87 2.76 5.50
N GLY A 100 8.41 1.78 6.22
CA GLY A 100 9.46 0.93 5.66
C GLY A 100 8.94 -0.08 4.64
N GLN A 101 7.69 -0.51 4.70
CA GLN A 101 7.23 -1.67 3.94
C GLN A 101 6.07 -1.28 3.04
N VAL A 102 6.16 -1.70 1.77
CA VAL A 102 5.08 -1.56 0.80
C VAL A 102 4.81 -2.91 0.15
N ASN A 103 3.54 -3.32 0.16
CA ASN A 103 3.10 -4.57 -0.45
C ASN A 103 2.70 -4.38 -1.92
N CYS A 104 3.17 -5.30 -2.77
CA CYS A 104 2.86 -5.32 -4.20
C CYS A 104 1.87 -6.46 -4.48
N LEU A 105 0.60 -6.10 -4.69
CA LEU A 105 -0.39 -7.06 -5.15
C LEU A 105 -0.10 -7.47 -6.60
N ALA A 106 0.02 -8.77 -6.83
CA ALA A 106 0.36 -9.30 -8.15
C ALA A 106 -0.69 -8.96 -9.21
N GLY A 107 -1.98 -8.99 -8.86
CA GLY A 107 -3.09 -8.87 -9.81
C GLY A 107 -3.71 -10.20 -10.19
N ILE A 108 -4.95 -10.14 -10.68
CA ILE A 108 -5.69 -11.31 -11.20
C ILE A 108 -5.28 -11.49 -12.65
N ARG A 109 -4.69 -12.65 -12.99
CA ARG A 109 -4.31 -12.99 -14.37
C ARG A 109 -5.56 -13.13 -15.24
N PRO A 110 -5.69 -12.39 -16.36
CA PRO A 110 -6.73 -12.62 -17.35
C PRO A 110 -6.70 -14.05 -17.90
N PRO A 111 -7.85 -14.68 -18.20
CA PRO A 111 -7.87 -16.06 -18.69
C PRO A 111 -7.04 -16.29 -19.95
N ASP A 112 -6.99 -15.29 -20.83
CA ASP A 112 -6.30 -15.27 -22.12
C ASP A 112 -4.81 -14.91 -22.04
N LEU A 113 -4.34 -14.43 -20.88
CA LEU A 113 -2.93 -14.12 -20.66
C LEU A 113 -2.15 -15.38 -20.27
N ASP A 114 -1.15 -15.76 -21.07
CA ASP A 114 -0.24 -16.86 -20.72
C ASP A 114 0.38 -16.70 -19.32
N ALA A 115 0.44 -17.80 -18.56
CA ALA A 115 0.88 -17.78 -17.18
C ALA A 115 2.38 -17.45 -17.03
N ASN A 116 3.22 -17.91 -17.96
CA ASN A 116 4.64 -17.57 -17.94
C ASN A 116 4.83 -16.09 -18.27
N HIS A 117 4.10 -15.57 -19.26
CA HIS A 117 4.13 -14.15 -19.60
C HIS A 117 3.68 -13.25 -18.44
N ALA A 118 2.62 -13.63 -17.71
CA ALA A 118 2.19 -12.93 -16.49
C ALA A 118 3.26 -12.95 -15.40
N ARG A 119 3.90 -14.11 -15.18
CA ARG A 119 4.97 -14.27 -14.20
C ARG A 119 6.20 -13.46 -14.55
N GLU A 120 6.63 -13.47 -15.81
CA GLU A 120 7.75 -12.67 -16.29
C GLU A 120 7.48 -11.17 -16.12
N THR A 121 6.27 -10.73 -16.43
CA THR A 121 5.85 -9.35 -16.20
C THR A 121 5.93 -8.99 -14.73
N PHE A 122 5.40 -9.83 -13.84
CA PHE A 122 5.46 -9.62 -12.40
C PHE A 122 6.89 -9.52 -11.87
N ILE A 123 7.78 -10.40 -12.31
CA ILE A 123 9.20 -10.35 -11.94
C ILE A 123 9.85 -9.06 -12.44
N LYS A 124 9.65 -8.69 -13.71
CA LYS A 124 10.20 -7.44 -14.28
C LYS A 124 9.74 -6.21 -13.49
N ASN A 125 8.46 -6.15 -13.15
CA ASN A 125 7.88 -5.07 -12.35
C ASN A 125 8.45 -5.02 -10.93
N LEU A 126 8.63 -6.17 -10.25
CA LEU A 126 9.30 -6.20 -8.96
C LEU A 126 10.78 -5.79 -9.06
N SER A 127 11.48 -6.24 -10.10
CA SER A 127 12.88 -5.85 -10.37
C SER A 127 13.01 -4.36 -10.69
N TYR A 128 11.99 -3.73 -11.27
CA TYR A 128 11.90 -2.28 -11.43
C TYR A 128 11.67 -1.56 -10.10
N ALA A 129 10.70 -2.04 -9.30
CA ALA A 129 10.28 -1.36 -8.08
C ALA A 129 11.33 -1.42 -6.96
N ALA A 130 11.93 -2.60 -6.74
CA ALA A 130 12.84 -2.85 -5.63
C ALA A 130 14.03 -1.84 -5.51
N PRO A 131 14.81 -1.55 -6.57
CA PRO A 131 15.90 -0.58 -6.47
C PRO A 131 15.41 0.85 -6.22
N ARG A 132 14.22 1.24 -6.72
CA ARG A 132 13.64 2.57 -6.50
C ARG A 132 13.24 2.75 -5.03
N PHE A 133 12.55 1.77 -4.45
CA PHE A 133 12.25 1.78 -3.01
C PHE A 133 13.51 1.78 -2.14
N LYS A 134 14.58 1.08 -2.56
CA LYS A 134 15.86 1.12 -1.87
C LYS A 134 16.52 2.50 -1.91
N ALA A 135 16.42 3.21 -3.04
CA ALA A 135 17.03 4.52 -3.24
C ALA A 135 16.27 5.67 -2.52
N ALA A 136 14.98 5.48 -2.24
CA ALA A 136 14.14 6.47 -1.56
C ALA A 136 14.20 6.40 -0.02
N ARG A 137 14.98 5.46 0.53
CA ARG A 137 15.21 5.28 1.96
C ARG A 137 16.50 5.95 2.43
#